data_AF-A0A241VEX6-F1
#
_entry.id   AF-A0A241VEX6-F1
#
_cell.length_a   1.000
_cell.length_b   1.000
_cell.length_c   1.000
_cell.angle_alpha   90.00
_cell.angle_beta   90.00
_cell.angle_gamma   90.00
#
_symmetry.space_group_name_H-M   'P 1'
#
loop_
_entity.id
_entity.type
_entity.pdbx_description
1 polymer ?
#
loop_
_entity_poly.entity_id
_entity_poly.type
_entity_poly.pdbx_seq_one_letter_code
_entity_poly.pdbx_strand_id
1 'polypeptide(L)'
;MKKYLFCVGIEFKKASDPSESYAYVTAYLGAKNIDEAIQRVKKQLEQEGNEILFVRGCWVVDSDCDDGFCPTDESKVLAKNDLLFNDQILFGKLQEWSIDNNYEY
;
A
#
# COMPACT_ATOMS: atom_id res chain seq x y z
N MET A 1 -20.63 -3.69 8.02
CA MET A 1 -19.37 -4.02 8.73
C MET A 1 -18.37 -4.55 7.74
N LYS A 2 -17.12 -4.07 7.83
CA LYS A 2 -15.98 -4.65 7.13
C LYS A 2 -15.62 -5.96 7.82
N LYS A 3 -15.17 -6.94 7.05
CA LYS A 3 -14.94 -8.30 7.56
C LYS A 3 -13.48 -8.70 7.56
N TYR A 4 -12.66 -8.01 6.74
CA TYR A 4 -11.32 -8.46 6.43
C TYR A 4 -10.34 -7.29 6.43
N LEU A 5 -9.13 -7.56 6.90
CA LEU A 5 -7.98 -6.68 6.81
C LEU A 5 -7.23 -6.99 5.52
N PHE A 6 -6.96 -5.97 4.71
CA PHE A 6 -6.20 -6.08 3.47
C PHE A 6 -4.91 -5.29 3.57
N CYS A 7 -3.91 -5.72 2.80
CA CYS A 7 -2.71 -4.96 2.49
C CYS A 7 -2.73 -4.67 1.00
N VAL A 8 -2.40 -3.44 0.66
CA VAL A 8 -2.25 -2.99 -0.71
C VAL A 8 -0.86 -2.40 -0.82
N GLY A 9 -0.01 -2.99 -1.66
CA GLY A 9 1.25 -2.41 -2.10
C GLY A 9 1.01 -1.51 -3.31
N ILE A 10 1.55 -0.30 -3.27
CA ILE A 10 1.38 0.70 -4.31
C ILE A 10 2.73 1.26 -4.69
N GLU A 11 2.99 1.24 -6.00
CA GLU A 11 4.06 2.00 -6.62
C GLU A 11 3.46 3.22 -7.32
N PHE A 12 4.02 4.39 -7.04
CA PHE A 12 3.53 5.66 -7.54
C PHE A 12 4.67 6.65 -7.74
N LYS A 13 4.46 7.65 -8.59
CA LYS A 13 5.29 8.86 -8.61
C LYS A 13 4.71 9.87 -7.66
N LYS A 14 5.57 10.43 -6.81
CA LYS A 14 5.18 11.48 -5.88
C LYS A 14 4.84 12.77 -6.59
N ALA A 15 3.73 13.39 -6.19
CA ALA A 15 3.35 14.71 -6.68
C ALA A 15 4.44 15.77 -6.45
N SER A 16 5.17 15.65 -5.33
CA SER A 16 6.23 16.60 -4.93
C SER A 16 7.54 16.43 -5.69
N ASP A 17 7.75 15.29 -6.36
CA ASP A 17 8.96 14.98 -7.13
C ASP A 17 8.60 14.05 -8.31
N PRO A 18 8.04 14.60 -9.39
CA PRO A 18 7.57 13.82 -10.53
C PRO A 18 8.70 13.34 -11.46
N SER A 19 9.92 13.86 -11.29
CA SER A 19 10.99 13.68 -12.28
C SER A 19 11.75 12.36 -12.17
N GLU A 20 12.09 11.85 -10.97
CA GLU A 20 13.07 10.73 -10.89
C GLU A 20 12.88 9.74 -9.73
N SER A 21 11.85 9.90 -8.91
CA SER A 21 11.68 9.12 -7.67
C SER A 21 10.44 8.22 -7.74
N TYR A 22 10.65 6.91 -7.84
CA TYR A 22 9.58 5.93 -7.61
C TYR A 22 9.37 5.79 -6.11
N ALA A 23 8.13 5.91 -5.68
CA ALA A 23 7.74 5.70 -4.31
C ALA A 23 6.93 4.42 -4.20
N TYR A 24 7.30 3.64 -3.20
CA TYR A 24 6.62 2.43 -2.81
C TYR A 24 6.03 2.58 -1.42
N VAL A 25 4.74 2.28 -1.27
CA VAL A 25 4.06 2.29 0.02
C VAL A 25 3.16 1.08 0.20
N THR A 26 3.12 0.59 1.43
CA THR A 26 2.14 -0.40 1.89
C THR A 26 0.98 0.32 2.57
N ALA A 27 -0.24 -0.13 2.31
CA ALA A 27 -1.43 0.39 2.96
C ALA A 27 -2.24 -0.76 3.56
N TYR A 28 -2.57 -0.63 4.85
CA TYR A 28 -3.35 -1.60 5.60
C TYR A 28 -4.71 -1.00 5.95
N LEU A 29 -5.79 -1.70 5.60
CA LEU A 29 -7.15 -1.21 5.82
C LEU A 29 -8.18 -2.33 5.90
N GLY A 30 -9.20 -2.13 6.73
CA GLY A 30 -10.39 -2.95 6.70
C GLY A 30 -11.23 -2.65 5.47
N ALA A 31 -11.71 -3.67 4.76
CA ALA A 31 -12.65 -3.54 3.62
C ALA A 31 -13.59 -4.76 3.52
N LYS A 32 -14.59 -4.72 2.63
CA LYS A 32 -15.46 -5.87 2.35
C LYS A 32 -14.80 -6.87 1.40
N ASN A 33 -13.98 -6.40 0.47
CA ASN A 33 -13.24 -7.18 -0.51
C ASN A 33 -11.97 -6.43 -0.95
N ILE A 34 -11.13 -7.09 -1.75
CA ILE A 34 -9.85 -6.52 -2.19
C ILE A 34 -10.03 -5.33 -3.15
N ASP A 35 -11.07 -5.35 -3.99
CA ASP A 35 -11.35 -4.25 -4.91
C ASP A 35 -11.67 -2.95 -4.17
N GLU A 36 -12.49 -3.02 -3.12
CA GLU A 36 -12.78 -1.87 -2.25
C GLU A 36 -11.50 -1.36 -1.58
N ALA A 37 -10.63 -2.27 -1.11
CA ALA A 37 -9.36 -1.89 -0.50
C ALA A 37 -8.47 -1.13 -1.49
N ILE A 38 -8.28 -1.67 -2.70
CA ILE A 38 -7.50 -1.05 -3.76
C ILE A 38 -8.08 0.32 -4.15
N GLN A 39 -9.39 0.42 -4.38
CA GLN A 39 -10.03 1.67 -4.80
C GLN A 39 -9.89 2.77 -3.75
N ARG A 40 -10.01 2.44 -2.47
CA ARG A 40 -9.85 3.42 -1.39
C ARG A 40 -8.42 3.97 -1.32
N VAL A 41 -7.42 3.10 -1.45
CA VAL A 41 -6.02 3.53 -1.43
C VAL A 41 -5.67 4.34 -2.68
N LYS A 42 -6.12 3.91 -3.86
CA LYS A 42 -5.94 4.66 -5.11
C LYS A 42 -6.51 6.06 -5.01
N LYS A 43 -7.78 6.17 -4.59
CA LYS A 43 -8.46 7.45 -4.44
C LYS A 43 -7.72 8.39 -3.50
N GLN A 44 -7.19 7.89 -2.38
CA GLN A 44 -6.42 8.70 -1.43
C GLN A 44 -5.14 9.24 -2.07
N LEU A 45 -4.36 8.39 -2.74
CA LEU A 45 -3.10 8.80 -3.38
C LEU A 45 -3.34 9.75 -4.57
N GLU A 46 -4.38 9.52 -5.36
CA GLU A 46 -4.77 10.42 -6.46
C GLU A 46 -5.20 11.80 -5.93
N GLN A 47 -5.90 11.86 -4.80
CA GLN A 47 -6.27 13.13 -4.15
C GLN A 47 -5.06 13.91 -3.64
N GLU A 48 -3.99 13.22 -3.30
CA GLU A 48 -2.68 13.80 -2.94
C GLU A 48 -1.87 14.21 -4.18
N GLY A 49 -2.39 13.98 -5.39
CA GLY A 49 -1.76 14.34 -6.67
C GLY A 49 -0.73 13.35 -7.18
N ASN A 50 -0.65 12.16 -6.57
CA ASN A 50 0.31 11.13 -6.97
C ASN A 50 -0.14 10.41 -8.24
N GLU A 51 0.81 10.06 -9.12
CA GLU A 51 0.55 9.24 -10.30
C GLU A 51 0.75 7.76 -9.94
N ILE A 52 -0.32 6.97 -9.96
CA ILE A 52 -0.27 5.56 -9.62
C ILE A 52 0.25 4.76 -10.82
N LEU A 53 1.33 4.02 -10.63
CA LEU A 53 1.96 3.22 -11.68
C LEU A 53 1.54 1.76 -11.60
N PHE A 54 1.56 1.20 -10.38
CA PHE A 54 1.25 -0.19 -10.14
C PHE A 54 0.58 -0.37 -8.79
N VAL A 55 -0.41 -1.24 -8.73
CA VAL A 55 -1.10 -1.61 -7.49
C VAL A 55 -1.26 -3.11 -7.41
N ARG A 56 -0.86 -3.67 -6.28
CA ARG A 56 -1.10 -5.06 -5.92
C ARG A 56 -1.75 -5.12 -4.55
N GLY A 57 -2.82 -5.88 -4.45
CA GLY A 57 -3.54 -6.06 -3.20
C GLY A 57 -3.55 -7.53 -2.78
N CYS A 58 -3.51 -7.79 -1.48
CA CYS A 58 -3.67 -9.12 -0.93
C CYS A 58 -4.42 -9.12 0.41
N TRP A 59 -4.92 -10.30 0.75
CA TRP A 59 -5.59 -10.53 2.02
C TRP A 59 -4.54 -10.87 3.09
N VAL A 60 -4.51 -10.06 4.14
CA VAL A 60 -3.46 -10.07 5.17
C VAL A 60 -3.73 -11.06 6.32
N VAL A 61 -4.96 -11.51 6.47
CA VAL A 61 -5.34 -12.41 7.57
C VAL A 61 -4.93 -13.86 7.28
N ASP A 62 -4.67 -14.21 6.01
CA ASP A 62 -4.03 -15.47 5.65
C ASP A 62 -2.53 -15.22 5.42
N SER A 63 -1.71 -16.05 6.03
CA SER A 63 -0.24 -16.03 6.01
C SER A 63 0.40 -16.18 4.62
N ASP A 64 -0.41 -16.26 3.57
CA ASP A 64 0.02 -16.54 2.20
C ASP A 64 0.40 -15.28 1.41
N CYS A 65 0.23 -14.09 1.99
CA CYS A 65 0.73 -12.86 1.40
C CYS A 65 2.05 -12.45 2.06
N ASP A 66 3.16 -13.01 1.57
CA ASP A 66 4.52 -12.53 1.85
C ASP A 66 5.29 -12.48 0.53
N ASP A 67 5.01 -11.46 -0.26
CA ASP A 67 5.58 -11.24 -1.59
C ASP A 67 6.63 -10.12 -1.61
N GLY A 68 7.10 -9.71 -0.43
CA GLY A 68 7.96 -8.53 -0.23
C GLY A 68 7.20 -7.19 -0.24
N PHE A 69 5.96 -7.16 -0.75
CA PHE A 69 5.11 -5.98 -0.73
C PHE A 69 4.26 -5.93 0.55
N CYS A 70 3.74 -7.04 1.02
CA CYS A 70 2.86 -7.06 2.18
C CYS A 70 3.44 -7.93 3.30
N PRO A 71 4.46 -7.46 4.03
CA PRO A 71 5.14 -8.29 5.02
C PRO A 71 4.21 -8.72 6.16
N THR A 72 4.25 -10.00 6.49
CA THR A 72 3.37 -10.64 7.49
C THR A 72 3.67 -10.26 8.95
N ASP A 73 4.78 -9.59 9.22
CA ASP A 73 5.13 -9.17 10.58
C ASP A 73 4.51 -7.81 10.96
N GLU A 74 4.47 -6.85 10.03
CA GLU A 74 3.77 -5.58 10.24
C GLU A 74 2.26 -5.81 10.35
N SER A 75 1.71 -6.71 9.55
CA SER A 75 0.29 -7.02 9.58
C SER A 75 -0.22 -7.57 10.90
N LYS A 76 0.56 -8.42 11.58
CA LYS A 76 0.20 -8.99 12.90
C LYS A 76 0.11 -7.92 13.98
N VAL A 77 0.91 -6.86 13.88
CA VAL A 77 0.83 -5.70 14.78
C VAL A 77 -0.45 -4.90 14.49
N LEU A 78 -0.82 -4.78 13.22
CA LEU A 78 -1.96 -3.97 12.78
C LEU A 78 -3.31 -4.65 12.94
N ALA A 79 -3.36 -5.98 12.88
CA ALA A 79 -4.53 -6.76 13.27
C ALA A 79 -4.87 -6.62 14.77
N LYS A 80 -3.91 -6.19 15.61
CA LYS A 80 -4.16 -5.83 17.01
C LYS A 80 -4.73 -4.41 17.19
N ASN A 81 -4.66 -3.57 16.15
CA ASN A 81 -5.30 -2.25 16.12
C ASN A 81 -6.69 -2.33 15.45
N ASP A 82 -7.64 -1.47 15.83
CA ASP A 82 -9.07 -1.47 15.44
C ASP A 82 -9.38 -1.25 13.92
N LEU A 83 -8.43 -1.49 13.01
CA LEU A 83 -8.59 -1.24 11.57
C LEU A 83 -9.72 -2.05 10.91
N LEU A 84 -10.10 -3.20 11.49
CA LEU A 84 -11.26 -3.99 11.06
C LEU A 84 -12.59 -3.26 11.27
N PHE A 85 -12.64 -2.38 12.28
CA PHE A 85 -13.86 -1.71 12.74
C PHE A 85 -13.89 -0.22 12.43
N ASN A 86 -12.85 0.31 11.78
CA ASN A 86 -12.76 1.72 11.42
C ASN A 86 -12.53 1.97 9.91
N ASP A 87 -12.64 3.23 9.49
CA ASP A 87 -12.47 3.66 8.10
C ASP A 87 -11.07 4.19 7.77
N GLN A 88 -10.11 3.97 8.66
CA GLN A 88 -8.75 4.46 8.46
C GLN A 88 -8.01 3.63 7.40
N ILE A 89 -7.06 4.28 6.74
CA ILE A 89 -6.02 3.66 5.92
C ILE A 89 -4.73 3.92 6.67
N LEU A 90 -4.03 2.86 7.05
CA LEU A 90 -2.73 2.99 7.67
C LEU A 90 -1.65 2.73 6.62
N PHE A 91 -0.88 3.76 6.32
CA PHE A 91 0.29 3.61 5.47
C PHE A 91 1.48 3.12 6.29
N GLY A 92 2.16 2.08 5.80
CA GLY A 92 3.43 1.63 6.33
C GLY A 92 4.57 2.57 5.96
N LYS A 93 5.81 2.10 6.12
CA LYS A 93 6.98 2.91 5.79
C LYS A 93 7.06 3.12 4.27
N LEU A 94 7.07 4.38 3.88
CA LEU A 94 7.38 4.77 2.51
C LEU A 94 8.82 4.40 2.16
N GLN A 95 9.00 3.73 1.02
CA GLN A 95 10.29 3.43 0.44
C GLN A 95 10.45 4.23 -0.84
N GLU A 96 11.53 4.99 -0.96
CA GLU A 96 11.84 5.78 -2.15
C GLU A 96 13.01 5.14 -2.86
N TRP A 97 12.86 4.95 -4.17
CA TRP A 97 13.91 4.45 -5.04
C TRP A 97 14.22 5.59 -6.01
N SER A 98 15.38 6.22 -5.82
CA SER A 98 15.93 7.09 -6.85
C SER A 98 16.43 6.22 -7.99
N ILE A 99 16.05 6.55 -9.21
CA ILE A 99 16.66 5.95 -10.40
C ILE A 99 18.05 6.58 -10.58
N ASP A 100 18.97 6.39 -9.64
CA ASP A 100 20.39 6.48 -9.97
C ASP A 100 20.73 5.21 -10.75
N ASN A 101 20.29 5.16 -12.00
CA ASN A 101 20.68 4.13 -12.97
C ASN A 101 22.17 4.34 -13.29
N ASN A 102 23.05 3.96 -12.36
CA ASN A 102 24.42 3.55 -12.67
C ASN A 102 24.43 2.12 -13.25
N TYR A 103 23.42 1.77 -14.05
CA TYR A 103 23.57 0.77 -15.10
C TYR A 103 24.31 1.47 -16.24
N GLU A 104 25.62 1.68 -16.05
CA GLU A 104 26.55 1.85 -17.16
C GLU A 104 26.43 0.58 -18.03
N TYR A 105 25.73 0.70 -19.16
CA TYR A 105 25.79 -0.26 -20.26
C TYR A 105 27.06 -0.03 -21.09
#